data_AF-A0A7K5TN91-F1
#
_entry.id   AF-A0A7K5TN91-F1
#
_cell.length_a   1.000
_cell.length_b   1.000
_cell.length_c   1.000
_cell.angle_alpha   90.00
_cell.angle_beta   90.00
_cell.angle_gamma   90.00
#
_symmetry.space_group_name_H-M   'P 1'
#
loop_
_entity.id
_entity.type
_entity.pdbx_description
1 polymer ?
#
loop_
_entity_poly.entity_id
_entity_poly.type
_entity_poly.pdbx_seq_one_letter_code
_entity_poly.pdbx_strand_id
1 'polypeptide(L)'
;GLTQVPQVQKTEISFTASDSKSYDPYVRNLENFLKEYSADQQTENIVFQDCGDTPSDYKERGPYNDVQGQKKVCKFRREWLENCSGLSDPTFGYKEGKPCILVKLNRIIGFKPQAKNDSLPVEVMAKYNQYLIPVHCTAKRDEDADKIGTVEYYGMGGYPGFGLQYYPYYGKLLQPRYLQPLVAVQFTNLTYDVEVRVECRAYGQNIVYSDKDRFQGRFDIKFDIKSS
;
A
#
# COMPACT_ATOMS: atom_id res chain seq x y z
N GLY A 1 1.01 -9.38 8.22
CA GLY A 1 1.50 -9.59 6.84
C GLY A 1 1.42 -8.31 6.06
N LEU A 2 2.33 -8.13 5.10
CA LEU A 2 2.32 -7.06 4.10
C LEU A 2 1.93 -7.69 2.76
N THR A 3 1.04 -7.04 2.02
CA THR A 3 0.54 -7.56 0.74
C THR A 3 0.39 -6.43 -0.27
N GLN A 4 0.40 -6.79 -1.54
CA GLN A 4 0.23 -5.87 -2.64
C GLN A 4 -1.06 -6.12 -3.44
N VAL A 5 -1.46 -5.10 -4.20
CA VAL A 5 -2.44 -5.12 -5.27
C VAL A 5 -1.74 -4.54 -6.51
N PRO A 6 -1.78 -5.19 -7.68
CA PRO A 6 -2.54 -6.39 -8.01
C PRO A 6 -2.06 -7.65 -7.28
N GLN A 7 -2.99 -8.54 -6.92
CA GLN A 7 -2.64 -9.88 -6.45
C GLN A 7 -2.28 -10.75 -7.64
N VAL A 8 -1.00 -11.11 -7.76
CA VAL A 8 -0.46 -11.79 -8.93
C VAL A 8 0.03 -13.19 -8.61
N GLN A 9 -0.18 -14.11 -9.56
CA GLN A 9 0.32 -15.47 -9.44
C GLN A 9 1.85 -15.45 -9.37
N LYS A 10 2.43 -16.29 -8.50
CA LYS A 10 3.88 -16.39 -8.30
C LYS A 10 4.59 -15.06 -7.97
N THR A 11 3.86 -14.06 -7.46
CA THR A 11 4.43 -12.73 -7.13
C THR A 11 5.11 -12.04 -8.32
N GLU A 12 4.56 -12.21 -9.53
CA GLU A 12 5.15 -11.72 -10.79
C GLU A 12 4.20 -10.78 -11.56
N ILE A 13 4.73 -9.63 -11.99
CA ILE A 13 4.10 -8.71 -12.93
C ILE A 13 4.94 -8.74 -14.20
N SER A 14 4.44 -9.41 -15.24
CA SER A 14 5.03 -9.45 -16.57
C SER A 14 4.07 -8.84 -17.59
N PHE A 15 4.55 -7.89 -18.39
CA PHE A 15 3.76 -7.21 -19.43
C PHE A 15 4.64 -6.52 -20.48
N THR A 16 4.04 -6.16 -21.61
CA THR A 16 4.66 -5.34 -22.66
C THR A 16 3.95 -3.98 -22.66
N ALA A 17 4.67 -2.88 -22.45
CA ALA A 17 4.06 -1.54 -22.30
C ALA A 17 3.25 -1.10 -23.55
N SER A 18 3.65 -1.55 -24.74
CA SER A 18 2.97 -1.28 -26.01
C SER A 18 1.71 -2.13 -26.25
N ASP A 19 1.52 -3.25 -25.53
CA ASP A 19 0.34 -4.11 -25.63
C ASP A 19 -0.57 -3.94 -24.42
N SER A 20 -1.68 -3.22 -24.62
CA SER A 20 -2.66 -2.99 -23.55
C SER A 20 -3.29 -4.25 -22.98
N LYS A 21 -3.42 -5.32 -23.78
CA LYS A 21 -3.98 -6.59 -23.30
C LYS A 21 -3.05 -7.27 -22.30
N SER A 22 -1.74 -7.04 -22.40
CA SER A 22 -0.75 -7.65 -21.52
C SER A 22 -0.84 -7.13 -20.07
N TYR A 23 -1.25 -5.87 -19.86
CA TYR A 23 -1.37 -5.26 -18.53
C TYR A 23 -2.81 -4.99 -18.05
N ASP A 24 -3.81 -5.11 -18.93
CA ASP A 24 -5.23 -4.97 -18.57
C ASP A 24 -5.66 -5.78 -17.32
N PRO A 25 -5.19 -7.03 -17.09
CA PRO A 25 -5.52 -7.75 -15.86
C PRO A 25 -5.06 -7.05 -14.58
N TYR A 26 -3.89 -6.40 -14.59
CA TYR A 26 -3.34 -5.68 -13.45
C TYR A 26 -4.11 -4.39 -13.19
N VAL A 27 -4.36 -3.63 -14.26
CA VAL A 27 -5.15 -2.38 -14.24
C VAL A 27 -6.56 -2.64 -13.70
N ARG A 28 -7.24 -3.68 -14.20
CA ARG A 28 -8.57 -4.04 -13.69
C ARG A 28 -8.55 -4.46 -12.23
N ASN A 29 -7.52 -5.16 -11.79
CA ASN A 29 -7.41 -5.55 -10.38
C ASN A 29 -7.26 -4.33 -9.47
N LEU A 30 -6.41 -3.36 -9.86
CA LEU A 30 -6.22 -2.09 -9.17
C LEU A 30 -7.51 -1.28 -9.12
N GLU A 31 -8.18 -1.08 -10.26
CA GLU A 31 -9.43 -0.31 -10.31
C GLU A 31 -10.54 -0.98 -9.48
N ASN A 32 -10.73 -2.28 -9.62
CA ASN A 32 -11.74 -3.02 -8.86
C ASN A 32 -11.48 -2.95 -7.35
N PHE A 33 -10.20 -3.01 -6.93
CA PHE A 33 -9.83 -2.88 -5.53
C PHE A 33 -10.10 -1.46 -5.00
N LEU A 34 -9.79 -0.43 -5.79
CA LEU A 34 -9.97 0.97 -5.41
C LEU A 34 -11.43 1.44 -5.47
N LYS A 35 -12.35 0.66 -6.03
CA LYS A 35 -13.77 1.02 -6.12
C LYS A 35 -14.40 1.36 -4.76
N GLU A 36 -14.06 0.62 -3.69
CA GLU A 36 -14.56 0.91 -2.33
C GLU A 36 -13.96 2.19 -1.72
N TYR A 37 -12.85 2.68 -2.28
CA TYR A 37 -12.14 3.89 -1.83
C TYR A 37 -12.59 5.16 -2.58
N SER A 38 -13.52 5.07 -3.53
CA SER A 38 -14.07 6.24 -4.22
C SER A 38 -14.88 7.12 -3.26
N ALA A 39 -14.87 8.44 -3.49
CA ALA A 39 -15.50 9.42 -2.60
C ALA A 39 -17.02 9.21 -2.47
N ASP A 40 -17.69 8.81 -3.55
CA ASP A 40 -19.12 8.51 -3.60
C ASP A 40 -19.50 7.31 -2.72
N GLN A 41 -18.56 6.38 -2.48
CA GLN A 41 -18.76 5.23 -1.58
C GLN A 41 -18.62 5.60 -0.10
N GLN A 42 -18.18 6.83 0.24
CA GLN A 42 -17.84 7.25 1.60
C GLN A 42 -18.68 8.43 2.12
N THR A 43 -19.93 8.55 1.63
CA THR A 43 -20.83 9.69 1.90
C THR A 43 -21.61 9.60 3.21
N GLU A 44 -21.85 8.40 3.72
CA GLU A 44 -22.65 8.17 4.94
C GLU A 44 -21.91 8.61 6.22
N ASN A 45 -22.19 9.81 6.74
CA ASN A 45 -21.54 10.37 7.93
C ASN A 45 -21.78 9.60 9.24
N ILE A 46 -22.78 8.70 9.27
CA ILE A 46 -23.01 7.78 10.39
C ILE A 46 -21.96 6.66 10.41
N VAL A 47 -21.51 6.20 9.23
CA VAL A 47 -20.49 5.16 9.07
C VAL A 47 -19.09 5.76 9.00
N PHE A 48 -18.91 6.81 8.21
CA PHE A 48 -17.61 7.37 7.90
C PHE A 48 -17.32 8.65 8.68
N GLN A 49 -16.06 8.83 9.04
CA GLN A 49 -15.53 9.98 9.74
C GLN A 49 -14.29 10.50 9.00
N ASP A 50 -14.17 11.82 8.88
CA ASP A 50 -12.91 12.43 8.44
C ASP A 50 -11.87 12.34 9.57
N CYS A 51 -10.69 11.82 9.24
CA CYS A 51 -9.61 11.56 10.18
C CYS A 51 -8.38 12.45 9.96
N GLY A 52 -8.54 13.56 9.23
CA GLY A 52 -7.47 14.48 8.86
C GLY A 52 -6.79 14.08 7.56
N ASP A 53 -5.87 14.93 7.09
CA ASP A 53 -5.12 14.77 5.84
C ASP A 53 -3.64 14.40 6.05
N THR A 54 -3.18 14.40 7.31
CA THR A 54 -1.81 14.03 7.70
C THR A 54 -1.81 12.90 8.74
N PRO A 55 -0.74 12.07 8.80
CA PRO A 55 -0.62 11.02 9.80
C PRO A 55 -0.79 11.55 11.24
N SER A 56 -1.61 10.87 12.03
CA SER A 56 -1.91 11.24 13.42
C SER A 56 -2.06 10.00 14.29
N ASP A 57 -2.12 10.21 15.61
CA ASP A 57 -2.20 9.13 16.59
C ASP A 57 -3.46 8.26 16.42
N TYR A 58 -3.45 7.09 17.08
CA TYR A 58 -4.53 6.10 17.03
C TYR A 58 -5.89 6.70 17.34
N LYS A 59 -6.94 6.16 16.70
CA LYS A 59 -8.33 6.53 17.00
C LYS A 59 -9.06 5.36 17.66
N GLU A 60 -8.99 5.33 18.98
CA GLU A 60 -9.77 4.39 19.80
C GLU A 60 -11.27 4.65 19.66
N ARG A 61 -12.04 3.57 19.51
CA ARG A 61 -13.51 3.58 19.32
C ARG A 61 -14.23 2.84 20.45
N GLY A 62 -13.61 2.84 21.63
CA GLY A 62 -14.12 2.17 22.83
C GLY A 62 -13.89 0.66 22.83
N PRO A 63 -14.71 -0.12 23.57
CA PRO A 63 -14.55 -1.56 23.72
C PRO A 63 -14.97 -2.34 22.45
N TYR A 64 -14.45 -3.58 22.33
CA TYR A 64 -14.77 -4.55 21.27
C TYR A 64 -16.13 -5.24 21.50
N ASN A 65 -17.17 -4.42 21.66
CA ASN A 65 -18.55 -4.88 21.78
C ASN A 65 -19.49 -3.93 21.02
N ASP A 66 -20.72 -4.39 20.85
CA ASP A 66 -21.79 -3.73 20.11
C ASP A 66 -22.67 -2.82 21.00
N VAL A 67 -22.30 -2.62 22.27
CA VAL A 67 -23.03 -1.74 23.21
C VAL A 67 -23.18 -0.32 22.66
N GLN A 68 -22.19 0.15 21.90
CA GLN A 68 -22.20 1.46 21.24
C GLN A 68 -22.56 1.38 19.74
N GLY A 69 -23.04 0.23 19.28
CA GLY A 69 -23.31 -0.05 17.87
C GLY A 69 -22.04 -0.20 17.01
N GLN A 70 -22.22 -0.03 15.69
CA GLN A 70 -21.11 -0.05 14.73
C GLN A 70 -20.16 1.13 14.98
N LYS A 71 -18.87 0.86 14.86
CA LYS A 71 -17.83 1.87 15.05
C LYS A 71 -17.62 2.62 13.73
N LYS A 72 -17.44 3.94 13.82
CA LYS A 72 -17.11 4.74 12.65
C LYS A 72 -15.81 4.26 11.99
N VAL A 73 -15.67 4.54 10.70
CA VAL A 73 -14.51 4.21 9.87
C VAL A 73 -13.86 5.51 9.40
N CYS A 74 -12.52 5.57 9.43
CA CYS A 74 -11.82 6.68 8.82
C CYS A 74 -11.98 6.64 7.30
N LYS A 75 -12.39 7.76 6.71
CA LYS A 75 -12.36 7.92 5.26
C LYS A 75 -10.93 7.76 4.76
N PHE A 76 -10.76 7.23 3.56
CA PHE A 76 -9.48 7.21 2.86
C PHE A 76 -9.70 7.87 1.49
N ARG A 77 -8.93 8.91 1.19
CA ARG A 77 -9.07 9.66 -0.06
C ARG A 77 -8.18 9.00 -1.12
N ARG A 78 -8.80 8.53 -2.20
CA ARG A 78 -8.11 7.88 -3.33
C ARG A 78 -7.08 8.82 -3.97
N GLU A 79 -7.29 10.13 -3.86
CA GLU A 79 -6.42 11.22 -4.28
C GLU A 79 -5.05 11.18 -3.59
N TRP A 80 -4.94 10.64 -2.37
CA TRP A 80 -3.64 10.51 -1.69
C TRP A 80 -2.68 9.52 -2.38
N LEU A 81 -3.19 8.71 -3.32
CA LEU A 81 -2.38 7.79 -4.12
C LEU A 81 -1.84 8.45 -5.40
N GLU A 82 -2.14 9.73 -5.62
CA GLU A 82 -1.61 10.57 -6.70
C GLU A 82 -1.62 9.87 -8.08
N ASN A 83 -0.46 9.69 -8.71
CA ASN A 83 -0.30 9.08 -10.04
C ASN A 83 -0.81 7.64 -10.09
N CYS A 84 -0.84 6.93 -8.96
CA CYS A 84 -1.35 5.58 -8.85
C CYS A 84 -2.81 5.52 -8.37
N SER A 85 -3.49 6.67 -8.30
CA SER A 85 -4.89 6.72 -7.91
C SER A 85 -5.79 6.14 -8.99
N GLY A 86 -5.43 6.16 -10.28
CA GLY A 86 -6.35 5.83 -11.37
C GLY A 86 -7.29 6.96 -11.76
N LEU A 87 -7.18 8.14 -11.10
CA LEU A 87 -8.01 9.31 -11.38
C LEU A 87 -7.45 10.16 -12.53
N SER A 88 -6.13 10.37 -12.54
CA SER A 88 -5.42 11.09 -13.61
C SER A 88 -4.96 10.15 -14.73
N ASP A 89 -4.46 8.98 -14.36
CA ASP A 89 -4.04 7.93 -15.28
C ASP A 89 -4.79 6.61 -15.01
N PRO A 90 -5.77 6.23 -15.84
CA PRO A 90 -6.53 4.99 -15.66
C PRO A 90 -5.69 3.73 -15.91
N THR A 91 -4.46 3.86 -16.42
CA THR A 91 -3.55 2.75 -16.68
C THR A 91 -2.56 2.52 -15.54
N PHE A 92 -2.58 3.33 -14.49
CA PHE A 92 -1.73 3.16 -13.30
C PHE A 92 -0.23 3.05 -13.65
N GLY A 93 0.23 3.82 -14.62
CA GLY A 93 1.58 3.86 -15.14
C GLY A 93 1.98 2.67 -16.04
N TYR A 94 1.14 1.64 -16.18
CA TYR A 94 1.48 0.46 -16.99
C TYR A 94 1.66 0.78 -18.48
N LYS A 95 0.90 1.73 -19.03
CA LYS A 95 1.05 2.16 -20.42
C LYS A 95 2.42 2.80 -20.70
N GLU A 96 3.02 3.45 -19.70
CA GLU A 96 4.35 4.04 -19.79
C GLU A 96 5.46 3.06 -19.36
N GLY A 97 5.10 1.83 -18.99
CA GLY A 97 6.01 0.86 -18.38
C GLY A 97 6.57 1.29 -17.03
N LYS A 98 5.82 2.12 -16.30
CA LYS A 98 6.12 2.58 -14.94
C LYS A 98 5.07 2.07 -13.96
N PRO A 99 5.00 0.75 -13.73
CA PRO A 99 3.85 0.14 -13.08
C PRO A 99 3.71 0.62 -11.63
N CYS A 100 2.46 0.92 -11.24
CA CYS A 100 2.07 1.12 -9.86
C CYS A 100 1.65 -0.20 -9.19
N ILE A 101 1.99 -0.33 -7.91
CA ILE A 101 1.37 -1.30 -7.01
C ILE A 101 0.81 -0.57 -5.78
N LEU A 102 -0.25 -1.11 -5.19
CA LEU A 102 -0.75 -0.66 -3.90
C LEU A 102 -0.29 -1.62 -2.82
N VAL A 103 0.33 -1.10 -1.78
CA VAL A 103 0.81 -1.86 -0.63
C VAL A 103 -0.16 -1.67 0.53
N LYS A 104 -0.44 -2.76 1.24
CA LYS A 104 -1.42 -2.78 2.33
C LYS A 104 -1.03 -3.77 3.43
N LEU A 105 -1.30 -3.42 4.68
CA LEU A 105 -1.13 -4.30 5.84
C LEU A 105 -2.35 -5.23 6.03
N ASN A 106 -2.12 -6.44 6.53
CA ASN A 106 -3.21 -7.33 6.92
C ASN A 106 -4.03 -6.72 8.07
N ARG A 107 -5.36 -6.85 7.99
CA ARG A 107 -6.27 -6.42 9.05
C ARG A 107 -6.26 -7.42 10.19
N ILE A 108 -5.79 -7.00 11.36
CA ILE A 108 -5.78 -7.80 12.60
C ILE A 108 -6.60 -7.04 13.64
N ILE A 109 -7.59 -7.69 14.24
CA ILE A 109 -8.46 -7.07 15.25
C ILE A 109 -7.60 -6.66 16.45
N GLY A 110 -7.72 -5.41 16.88
CA GLY A 110 -7.01 -4.86 18.03
C GLY A 110 -5.52 -4.60 17.83
N PHE A 111 -4.99 -4.87 16.64
CA PHE A 111 -3.59 -4.59 16.36
C PHE A 111 -3.34 -3.08 16.23
N LYS A 112 -2.33 -2.61 16.97
CA LYS A 112 -1.83 -1.23 16.95
C LYS A 112 -0.38 -1.26 16.49
N PRO A 113 -0.08 -0.95 15.22
CA PRO A 113 1.30 -1.03 14.76
C PRO A 113 2.10 0.12 15.34
N GLN A 114 3.28 -0.16 15.87
CA GLN A 114 4.12 0.81 16.57
C GLN A 114 5.23 1.32 15.65
N ALA A 115 5.32 2.63 15.47
CA ALA A 115 6.37 3.25 14.67
C ALA A 115 7.75 2.93 15.25
N LYS A 116 8.69 2.58 14.36
CA LYS A 116 10.10 2.31 14.70
C LYS A 116 10.93 3.52 14.33
N ASN A 117 11.83 3.99 15.20
CA ASN A 117 12.73 5.12 14.94
C ASN A 117 14.21 4.70 14.88
N ASP A 118 14.52 3.46 15.22
CA ASP A 118 15.86 2.90 15.23
C ASP A 118 16.07 1.95 14.04
N SER A 119 17.32 1.84 13.59
CA SER A 119 17.74 0.88 12.56
C SER A 119 16.89 0.93 11.27
N LEU A 120 16.47 2.13 10.86
CA LEU A 120 15.76 2.38 9.61
C LEU A 120 16.76 2.72 8.50
N PRO A 121 16.49 2.35 7.23
CA PRO A 121 17.25 2.83 6.08
C PRO A 121 17.29 4.35 6.02
N VAL A 122 18.35 4.93 5.45
CA VAL A 122 18.56 6.39 5.37
C VAL A 122 17.42 7.07 4.62
N GLU A 123 16.94 6.43 3.56
CA GLU A 123 15.83 6.85 2.71
C GLU A 123 14.51 6.94 3.49
N VAL A 124 14.32 6.00 4.43
CA VAL A 124 13.14 5.97 5.30
C VAL A 124 13.24 7.05 6.38
N MET A 125 14.43 7.22 6.97
CA MET A 125 14.69 8.24 7.98
C MET A 125 14.47 9.66 7.46
N ALA A 126 14.80 9.92 6.19
CA ALA A 126 14.62 11.22 5.55
C ALA A 126 13.15 11.70 5.53
N LYS A 127 12.18 10.76 5.57
CA LYS A 127 10.74 11.04 5.60
C LYS A 127 10.05 10.45 6.84
N TYR A 128 10.80 10.28 7.94
CA TYR A 128 10.28 9.69 9.16
C TYR A 128 9.12 10.49 9.77
N ASN A 129 8.09 9.79 10.23
CA ASN A 129 6.97 10.35 10.97
C ASN A 129 6.56 9.36 12.09
N GLN A 130 6.45 9.85 13.33
CA GLN A 130 6.11 9.02 14.49
C GLN A 130 4.69 8.43 14.45
N TYR A 131 3.79 9.01 13.66
CA TYR A 131 2.42 8.57 13.48
C TYR A 131 2.21 7.74 12.21
N LEU A 132 3.28 7.09 11.72
CA LEU A 132 3.27 6.33 10.49
C LEU A 132 4.09 5.04 10.63
N ILE A 133 3.63 3.99 9.96
CA ILE A 133 4.41 2.79 9.67
C ILE A 133 5.01 2.93 8.26
N PRO A 134 6.31 3.22 8.14
CA PRO A 134 6.91 3.41 6.83
C PRO A 134 7.01 2.12 6.04
N VAL A 135 6.89 2.25 4.72
CA VAL A 135 7.10 1.22 3.71
C VAL A 135 8.27 1.64 2.84
N HIS A 136 9.15 0.70 2.54
CA HIS A 136 10.26 0.92 1.62
C HIS A 136 10.50 -0.32 0.78
N CYS A 137 10.70 -0.10 -0.52
CA CYS A 137 10.97 -1.09 -1.54
C CYS A 137 12.36 -0.90 -2.09
N THR A 138 13.12 -1.98 -2.16
CA THR A 138 14.50 -2.01 -2.65
C THR A 138 14.71 -3.24 -3.53
N ALA A 139 15.81 -3.27 -4.28
CA ALA A 139 16.30 -4.48 -4.91
C ALA A 139 16.42 -5.60 -3.88
N LYS A 140 15.91 -6.78 -4.23
CA LYS A 140 16.00 -7.96 -3.36
C LYS A 140 17.43 -8.49 -3.28
N ARG A 141 18.19 -8.32 -4.36
CA ARG A 141 19.57 -8.78 -4.49
C ARG A 141 20.43 -7.64 -5.01
N ASP A 142 21.69 -7.63 -4.62
CA ASP A 142 22.66 -6.61 -5.05
C ASP A 142 22.84 -6.58 -6.58
N GLU A 143 22.70 -7.73 -7.25
CA GLU A 143 22.73 -7.87 -8.71
C GLU A 143 21.56 -7.21 -9.45
N ASP A 144 20.50 -6.81 -8.73
CA ASP A 144 19.34 -6.09 -9.27
C ASP A 144 19.33 -4.61 -8.85
N ALA A 145 20.32 -4.15 -8.08
CA ALA A 145 20.35 -2.80 -7.51
C ALA A 145 20.43 -1.70 -8.57
N ASP A 146 21.16 -1.95 -9.65
CA ASP A 146 21.29 -1.05 -10.81
C ASP A 146 20.10 -1.15 -11.79
N LYS A 147 19.24 -2.17 -11.63
CA LYS A 147 18.06 -2.39 -12.48
C LYS A 147 16.80 -1.70 -11.96
N ILE A 148 16.87 -1.15 -10.75
CA ILE A 148 15.80 -0.39 -10.11
C ILE A 148 16.32 1.03 -9.92
N GLY A 149 15.84 1.93 -10.76
CA GLY A 149 16.09 3.36 -10.60
C GLY A 149 15.13 3.97 -9.58
N THR A 150 14.61 5.15 -9.90
CA THR A 150 13.73 5.89 -9.00
C THR A 150 12.46 5.11 -8.67
N VAL A 151 12.14 5.05 -7.37
CA VAL A 151 10.90 4.52 -6.83
C VAL A 151 10.16 5.66 -6.12
N GLU A 152 8.94 5.93 -6.55
CA GLU A 152 8.08 6.97 -6.00
C GLU A 152 7.00 6.35 -5.11
N TYR A 153 6.65 7.06 -4.04
CA TYR A 153 5.71 6.59 -3.03
C TYR A 153 4.63 7.64 -2.83
N TYR A 154 3.38 7.20 -2.88
CA TYR A 154 2.21 8.08 -2.72
C TYR A 154 1.33 7.53 -1.60
N GLY A 155 1.05 8.40 -0.63
CA GLY A 155 0.27 8.04 0.53
C GLY A 155 -0.27 9.28 1.22
N MET A 156 -0.99 9.07 2.32
CA MET A 156 -1.61 10.15 3.08
C MET A 156 -0.58 11.21 3.48
N GLY A 157 -0.86 12.47 3.14
CA GLY A 157 0.02 13.60 3.41
C GLY A 157 1.38 13.55 2.69
N GLY A 158 1.51 12.75 1.62
CA GLY A 158 2.75 12.57 0.87
C GLY A 158 3.78 11.64 1.55
N TYR A 159 3.38 10.90 2.59
CA TYR A 159 4.27 10.01 3.32
C TYR A 159 4.25 8.57 2.77
N PRO A 160 5.41 7.88 2.72
CA PRO A 160 5.53 6.50 2.26
C PRO A 160 5.15 5.51 3.38
N GLY A 161 3.90 5.49 3.84
CA GLY A 161 3.50 4.57 4.92
C GLY A 161 2.05 4.66 5.37
N PHE A 162 1.74 3.88 6.40
CA PHE A 162 0.39 3.74 6.95
C PHE A 162 0.19 4.62 8.18
N GLY A 163 -0.76 5.56 8.12
CA GLY A 163 -1.10 6.42 9.26
C GLY A 163 -1.72 5.63 10.43
N LEU A 164 -1.28 5.92 11.66
CA LEU A 164 -1.73 5.21 12.87
C LEU A 164 -3.20 5.45 13.19
N GLN A 165 -3.79 6.56 12.75
CA GLN A 165 -5.19 6.92 13.01
C GLN A 165 -6.22 5.94 12.43
N TYR A 166 -5.82 5.04 11.52
CA TYR A 166 -6.67 3.97 11.00
C TYR A 166 -6.74 2.76 11.95
N TYR A 167 -5.85 2.68 12.93
CA TYR A 167 -5.76 1.59 13.88
C TYR A 167 -6.29 2.00 15.27
N PRO A 168 -6.75 1.05 16.09
CA PRO A 168 -6.91 -0.38 15.77
C PRO A 168 -8.14 -0.69 14.91
N TYR A 169 -8.10 -1.84 14.21
CA TYR A 169 -9.26 -2.41 13.53
C TYR A 169 -10.17 -3.15 14.53
N TYR A 170 -11.49 -2.94 14.43
CA TYR A 170 -12.48 -3.51 15.36
C TYR A 170 -13.18 -4.78 14.84
N GLY A 171 -12.81 -5.29 13.67
CA GLY A 171 -13.41 -6.48 13.09
C GLY A 171 -14.61 -6.19 12.19
N LYS A 172 -14.95 -7.15 11.32
CA LYS A 172 -15.97 -6.96 10.27
C LYS A 172 -17.37 -6.75 10.84
N LEU A 173 -17.66 -7.32 12.01
CA LEU A 173 -18.92 -7.13 12.70
C LEU A 173 -19.12 -5.68 13.15
N LEU A 174 -18.07 -5.08 13.72
CA LEU A 174 -18.13 -3.73 14.29
C LEU A 174 -17.79 -2.63 13.27
N GLN A 175 -17.02 -2.94 12.23
CA GLN A 175 -16.67 -2.04 11.14
C GLN A 175 -16.79 -2.74 9.78
N PRO A 176 -18.02 -3.01 9.30
CA PRO A 176 -18.24 -3.77 8.06
C PRO A 176 -17.68 -3.08 6.82
N ARG A 177 -17.59 -1.75 6.85
CA ARG A 177 -17.10 -0.90 5.75
C ARG A 177 -15.72 -0.30 6.03
N TYR A 178 -14.91 -0.96 6.87
CA TYR A 178 -13.57 -0.50 7.21
C TYR A 178 -12.66 -0.42 5.97
N LEU A 179 -12.15 0.78 5.70
CA LEU A 179 -11.12 1.04 4.70
C LEU A 179 -9.76 1.09 5.41
N GLN A 180 -8.88 0.18 5.03
CA GLN A 180 -7.52 0.15 5.56
C GLN A 180 -6.64 1.19 4.83
N PRO A 181 -5.62 1.75 5.48
CA PRO A 181 -4.72 2.67 4.81
C PRO A 181 -3.94 1.95 3.71
N LEU A 182 -3.70 2.66 2.62
CA LEU A 182 -2.95 2.20 1.44
C LEU A 182 -1.76 3.11 1.21
N VAL A 183 -0.73 2.55 0.58
CA VAL A 183 0.42 3.29 0.03
C VAL A 183 0.59 2.81 -1.40
N ALA A 184 0.64 3.71 -2.37
CA ALA A 184 1.04 3.35 -3.71
C ALA A 184 2.56 3.45 -3.86
N VAL A 185 3.12 2.53 -4.63
CA VAL A 185 4.54 2.50 -5.00
C VAL A 185 4.61 2.44 -6.52
N GLN A 186 5.22 3.44 -7.13
CA GLN A 186 5.45 3.50 -8.57
C GLN A 186 6.92 3.30 -8.87
N PHE A 187 7.21 2.32 -9.71
CA PHE A 187 8.56 2.08 -10.20
C PHE A 187 8.73 2.86 -11.50
N THR A 188 9.31 4.06 -11.43
CA THR A 188 9.38 4.98 -12.57
C THR A 188 10.54 4.69 -13.52
N ASN A 189 11.52 3.90 -13.05
CA ASN A 189 12.63 3.46 -13.85
C ASN A 189 13.00 2.00 -13.50
N LEU A 190 12.52 1.06 -14.31
CA LEU A 190 12.90 -0.35 -14.27
C LEU A 190 13.59 -0.72 -15.58
N THR A 191 14.64 -1.53 -15.50
CA THR A 191 15.28 -2.06 -16.71
C THR A 191 14.35 -3.03 -17.43
N TYR A 192 14.14 -2.80 -18.72
CA TYR A 192 13.34 -3.65 -19.60
C TYR A 192 14.08 -4.92 -19.99
N ASP A 193 13.33 -5.92 -20.45
CA ASP A 193 13.80 -7.18 -21.04
C ASP A 193 14.68 -8.03 -20.09
N VAL A 194 14.59 -7.76 -18.79
CA VAL A 194 15.25 -8.52 -17.72
C VAL A 194 14.32 -8.71 -16.54
N GLU A 195 14.50 -9.81 -15.82
CA GLU A 195 13.81 -10.05 -14.56
C GLU A 195 14.40 -9.16 -13.47
N VAL A 196 13.56 -8.37 -12.80
CA VAL A 196 13.94 -7.50 -11.69
C VAL A 196 13.19 -7.90 -10.42
N ARG A 197 13.91 -8.19 -9.34
CA ARG A 197 13.30 -8.58 -8.05
C ARG A 197 13.35 -7.44 -7.06
N VAL A 198 12.17 -7.04 -6.60
CA VAL A 198 11.97 -6.01 -5.59
C VAL A 198 11.48 -6.68 -4.30
N GLU A 199 12.01 -6.24 -3.17
CA GLU A 199 11.47 -6.54 -1.85
C GLU A 199 10.95 -5.27 -1.20
N CYS A 200 9.68 -5.29 -0.79
CA CYS A 200 9.05 -4.22 -0.05
C CYS A 200 8.87 -4.63 1.41
N ARG A 201 9.28 -3.77 2.35
CA ARG A 201 9.20 -3.99 3.79
C ARG A 201 8.41 -2.87 4.46
N ALA A 202 7.60 -3.23 5.44
CA ALA A 202 7.05 -2.30 6.42
C ALA A 202 7.91 -2.33 7.68
N TYR A 203 8.20 -1.17 8.27
CA TYR A 203 9.05 -1.07 9.46
C TYR A 203 8.22 -0.59 10.65
N GLY A 204 8.19 -1.40 11.71
CA GLY A 204 7.51 -1.09 12.96
C GLY A 204 8.07 -1.95 14.08
N GLN A 205 7.99 -1.49 15.33
CA GLN A 205 8.55 -2.22 16.48
C GLN A 205 7.91 -3.60 16.64
N ASN A 206 6.63 -3.71 16.32
CA ASN A 206 5.84 -4.94 16.38
C ASN A 206 5.52 -5.52 14.98
N ILE A 207 6.33 -5.19 13.98
CA ILE A 207 6.29 -5.81 12.65
C ILE A 207 7.50 -6.71 12.51
N VAL A 208 7.25 -8.01 12.59
CA VAL A 208 8.29 -9.05 12.50
C VAL A 208 8.36 -9.61 11.09
N TYR A 209 9.52 -10.16 10.74
CA TYR A 209 9.78 -10.86 9.49
C TYR A 209 10.01 -12.35 9.73
N SER A 210 9.74 -13.16 8.71
CA SER A 210 10.00 -14.59 8.71
C SER A 210 10.65 -15.01 7.40
N ASP A 211 11.55 -15.97 7.48
CA ASP A 211 12.13 -16.61 6.30
C ASP A 211 11.21 -17.69 5.73
N LYS A 212 10.31 -18.23 6.56
CA LYS A 212 9.28 -19.20 6.13
C LYS A 212 8.09 -18.51 5.48
N ASP A 213 7.61 -17.44 6.11
CA ASP A 213 6.50 -16.64 5.60
C ASP A 213 7.02 -15.33 4.97
N ARG A 214 7.19 -15.37 3.65
CA ARG A 214 7.66 -14.23 2.85
C ARG A 214 6.65 -13.08 2.74
N PHE A 215 5.47 -13.21 3.34
CA PHE A 215 4.47 -12.14 3.45
C PHE A 215 4.39 -11.56 4.87
N GLN A 216 5.19 -12.04 5.83
CA GLN A 216 5.21 -11.52 7.19
C GLN A 216 6.08 -10.24 7.24
N GLY A 217 5.43 -9.08 7.31
CA GLY A 217 6.10 -7.76 7.40
C GLY A 217 6.75 -7.25 6.11
N ARG A 218 6.96 -8.14 5.13
CA ARG A 218 7.54 -7.86 3.82
C ARG A 218 6.78 -8.61 2.73
N PHE A 219 7.04 -8.30 1.46
CA PHE A 219 6.74 -9.17 0.33
C PHE A 219 7.77 -8.99 -0.78
N ASP A 220 7.96 -10.03 -1.59
CA ASP A 220 8.73 -9.97 -2.82
C ASP A 220 7.78 -9.75 -4.00
N ILE A 221 8.24 -8.99 -4.99
CA ILE A 221 7.60 -8.92 -6.30
C ILE A 221 8.65 -8.93 -7.40
N LYS A 222 8.30 -9.57 -8.50
CA LYS A 222 9.15 -9.77 -9.65
C LYS A 222 8.55 -9.01 -10.83
N PHE A 223 9.34 -8.17 -11.47
CA PHE A 223 8.94 -7.45 -12.68
C PHE A 223 9.67 -8.04 -13.89
N ASP A 224 8.94 -8.19 -14.99
CA ASP A 224 9.46 -8.57 -16.30
C ASP A 224 8.74 -7.71 -17.35
N ILE A 225 9.29 -6.53 -17.62
CA ILE A 225 8.70 -5.55 -18.54
C ILE A 225 9.38 -5.69 -19.90
N LYS A 226 8.63 -6.04 -20.94
CA LYS A 226 9.17 -6.29 -22.27
C LYS A 226 9.07 -5.06 -23.16
N SER A 227 10.10 -4.81 -23.96
CA SER A 227 10.12 -3.71 -24.93
C SER A 227 9.23 -3.97 -26.15
N SER A 228 9.09 -5.24 -26.56
CA SER A 228 8.20 -5.72 -27.64
C SER A 228 7.73 -7.15 -27.43
#